data_AF-A0A9D7N7Y1-F1
#
_entry.id   AF-A0A9D7N7Y1-F1
#
_cell.length_a   1.000
_cell.length_b   1.000
_cell.length_c   1.000
_cell.angle_alpha   90.00
_cell.angle_beta   90.00
_cell.angle_gamma   90.00
#
_symmetry.space_group_name_H-M   'P 1'
#
loop_
_entity.id
_entity.type
_entity.pdbx_description
1 polymer ?
#
loop_
_entity_poly.entity_id
_entity_poly.type
_entity_poly.pdbx_seq_one_letter_code
_entity_poly.pdbx_strand_id
1 'polypeptide(L)'
;MTTDHRPPGYLTEDLQLQISGPARYTSSTDKPVEHIMLADGSGTVIGYLYANDDDDAAGWVPRATATPAQQNLATPWVMWLREAKARGIRPSAALDELLGAEPSNHSRVVADSRHTAASLQALRQLAAI
;
A
#
# COMPACT_ATOMS: atom_id res chain seq x y z
N MET A 1 22.07 2.58 63.06
CA MET A 1 21.78 4.02 62.84
C MET A 1 21.42 4.16 61.38
N THR A 2 20.15 4.45 61.13
CA THR A 2 19.49 4.40 59.82
C THR A 2 19.69 5.70 59.06
N THR A 3 20.10 5.61 57.80
CA THR A 3 19.95 6.69 56.83
C THR A 3 19.64 6.04 55.50
N ASP A 4 18.47 6.35 54.95
CA ASP A 4 18.39 7.08 53.68
C ASP A 4 16.96 7.03 53.15
N HIS A 5 16.45 8.20 52.80
CA HIS A 5 15.10 8.48 52.37
C HIS A 5 15.04 8.26 50.85
N ARG A 6 14.46 7.15 50.36
CA ARG A 6 14.17 6.98 48.92
C ARG A 6 12.66 7.15 48.65
N PRO A 7 12.28 8.06 47.74
CA PRO A 7 10.88 8.31 47.41
C PRO A 7 10.24 7.10 46.70
N PRO A 8 8.90 6.94 46.74
CA PRO A 8 8.22 5.84 46.08
C PRO A 8 8.39 5.97 44.56
N GLY A 9 8.69 4.86 43.90
CA GLY A 9 8.88 4.75 42.45
C GLY A 9 7.59 4.97 41.67
N TYR A 10 7.15 6.22 41.59
CA TYR A 10 6.11 6.62 40.65
C TYR A 10 6.71 6.72 39.25
N LEU A 11 6.37 5.75 38.41
CA LEU A 11 6.21 5.90 36.97
C LEU A 11 7.50 6.27 36.18
N THR A 12 8.38 5.29 35.98
CA THR A 12 9.36 5.36 34.89
C THR A 12 9.22 4.14 33.97
N GLU A 13 7.99 3.81 33.61
CA GLU A 13 7.77 3.20 32.30
C GLU A 13 7.77 4.34 31.29
N ASP A 14 8.92 4.54 30.65
CA ASP A 14 8.98 5.12 29.31
C ASP A 14 8.09 4.23 28.42
N LEU A 15 6.79 4.50 28.44
CA LEU A 15 5.84 4.00 27.46
C LEU A 15 6.25 4.65 26.13
N GLN A 16 7.30 4.10 25.52
CA GLN A 16 7.55 4.23 24.10
C GLN A 16 6.33 3.63 23.44
N LEU A 17 5.35 4.49 23.20
CA LEU A 17 4.20 4.19 22.38
C LEU A 17 4.76 3.87 20.99
N GLN A 18 5.19 2.63 20.77
CA GLN A 18 5.34 2.08 19.45
C GLN A 18 3.93 2.07 18.88
N ILE A 19 3.54 3.18 18.24
CA ILE A 19 2.47 3.21 17.28
C ILE A 19 2.94 2.30 16.14
N SER A 20 2.92 0.98 16.34
CA SER A 20 2.98 0.03 15.24
C SER A 20 1.60 0.10 14.59
N GLY A 21 1.40 1.15 13.80
CA GLY A 21 0.31 1.17 12.84
C GLY A 21 0.39 -0.09 11.97
N PRO A 22 -0.71 -0.51 11.34
CA PRO A 22 -0.70 -1.71 10.51
C PRO A 22 0.43 -1.63 9.50
N ALA A 23 1.13 -2.75 9.29
CA ALA A 23 2.29 -2.83 8.42
C ALA A 23 1.96 -2.26 7.02
N ARG A 24 2.78 -1.32 6.55
CA ARG A 24 2.60 -0.63 5.27
C ARG A 24 3.92 -0.57 4.55
N TYR A 25 3.87 -0.76 3.24
CA TYR A 25 4.94 -0.41 2.33
C TYR A 25 5.15 1.11 2.34
N THR A 26 6.33 1.55 1.90
CA THR A 26 6.60 2.97 1.64
C THR A 26 5.60 3.49 0.59
N SER A 27 5.08 4.70 0.80
CA SER A 27 4.06 5.30 -0.08
C SER A 27 4.64 6.22 -1.16
N SER A 28 5.96 6.31 -1.24
CA SER A 28 6.70 7.19 -2.14
C SER A 28 7.98 6.52 -2.62
N THR A 29 8.34 6.77 -3.88
CA THR A 29 9.62 6.38 -4.48
C THR A 29 9.85 7.23 -5.73
N ASP A 30 11.09 7.63 -5.95
CA ASP A 30 11.53 8.27 -7.19
C ASP A 30 12.13 7.25 -8.18
N LYS A 31 12.22 5.97 -7.78
CA LYS A 31 12.73 4.88 -8.60
C LYS A 31 11.63 4.30 -9.49
N PRO A 32 12.00 3.55 -10.55
CA PRO A 32 11.03 2.90 -11.43
C PRO A 32 10.05 2.02 -10.66
N VAL A 33 8.76 2.14 -10.97
CA VAL A 33 7.69 1.35 -10.34
C VAL A 33 7.07 0.39 -11.35
N GLU A 34 6.86 -0.84 -10.94
CA GLU A 34 5.96 -1.76 -11.63
C GLU A 34 4.52 -1.40 -11.26
N HIS A 35 3.60 -1.55 -12.20
CA HIS A 35 2.19 -1.27 -11.95
C HIS A 35 1.28 -2.19 -12.76
N ILE A 36 0.08 -2.40 -12.21
CA ILE A 36 -1.02 -3.18 -12.80
C ILE A 36 -2.29 -2.33 -12.76
N MET A 37 -3.20 -2.55 -13.70
CA MET A 37 -4.45 -1.80 -13.78
C MET A 37 -5.52 -2.42 -12.89
N LEU A 38 -6.26 -1.56 -12.19
CA LEU A 38 -7.48 -1.93 -11.47
C LEU A 38 -8.70 -1.40 -12.22
N ALA A 39 -9.70 -2.25 -12.43
CA ALA A 39 -10.95 -1.92 -13.07
C ALA A 39 -12.15 -2.13 -12.14
N ASP A 40 -13.22 -1.35 -12.35
CA ASP A 40 -14.51 -1.63 -11.71
C ASP A 40 -15.24 -2.81 -12.39
N GLY A 41 -16.38 -3.23 -11.82
CA GLY A 41 -17.18 -4.37 -12.32
C GLY A 41 -17.65 -4.26 -13.78
N SER A 42 -17.70 -3.04 -14.34
CA SER A 42 -18.02 -2.79 -15.76
C SER A 42 -16.79 -2.90 -16.67
N GLY A 43 -15.59 -3.06 -16.11
CA GLY A 43 -14.33 -3.15 -16.84
C GLY A 43 -13.63 -1.80 -17.10
N THR A 44 -14.15 -0.68 -16.59
CA THR A 44 -13.49 0.62 -16.70
C THR A 44 -12.29 0.68 -15.77
N VAL A 45 -11.12 1.06 -16.29
CA VAL A 45 -9.91 1.25 -15.46
C VAL A 45 -10.08 2.48 -14.57
N ILE A 46 -9.99 2.25 -13.26
CA ILE A 46 -10.19 3.24 -12.20
C ILE A 46 -8.87 3.72 -11.58
N GLY A 47 -7.75 3.07 -11.90
CA GLY A 47 -6.41 3.41 -11.40
C GLY A 47 -5.44 2.25 -11.48
N TYR A 48 -4.34 2.39 -10.74
CA TYR A 48 -3.18 1.51 -10.81
C TYR A 48 -2.71 1.10 -9.41
N LEU A 49 -2.40 -0.17 -9.24
CA LEU A 49 -1.63 -0.65 -8.09
C LEU A 49 -0.16 -0.69 -8.51
N TYR A 50 0.74 -0.26 -7.64
CA TYR A 50 2.16 -0.14 -7.95
C TYR A 50 3.05 -0.81 -6.90
N ALA A 51 4.27 -1.14 -7.32
CA ALA A 51 5.33 -1.69 -6.47
C ALA A 51 6.72 -1.26 -6.93
N ASN A 52 7.64 -1.16 -5.97
CA ASN A 52 9.07 -1.02 -6.17
C ASN A 52 9.78 -1.71 -5.00
N ASP A 53 10.61 -2.72 -5.30
CA ASP A 53 11.30 -3.49 -4.27
C ASP A 53 12.47 -2.74 -3.61
N ASP A 54 13.06 -1.77 -4.31
CA ASP A 54 14.29 -1.09 -3.89
C ASP A 54 14.06 -0.12 -2.71
N ASP A 55 12.89 0.53 -2.70
CA ASP A 55 12.41 1.39 -1.59
C ASP A 55 11.33 0.72 -0.73
N ASP A 56 11.07 -0.57 -0.95
CA ASP A 56 9.95 -1.30 -0.34
C ASP A 56 8.63 -0.53 -0.49
N ALA A 57 8.39 0.04 -1.67
CA ALA A 57 7.26 0.92 -1.93
C ALA A 57 6.14 0.18 -2.65
N ALA A 58 4.90 0.35 -2.20
CA ALA A 58 3.73 -0.19 -2.88
C ALA A 58 2.47 0.58 -2.49
N GLY A 59 1.52 0.63 -3.40
CA GLY A 59 0.26 1.30 -3.11
C GLY A 59 -0.66 1.43 -4.30
N TRP A 60 -1.51 2.43 -4.23
CA TRP A 60 -2.59 2.71 -5.18
C TRP A 60 -2.48 4.14 -5.70
N VAL A 61 -2.71 4.32 -6.99
CA VAL A 61 -2.84 5.61 -7.67
C VAL A 61 -4.17 5.64 -8.44
N PRO A 62 -5.17 6.43 -8.00
CA PRO A 62 -6.43 6.55 -8.72
C PRO A 62 -6.26 7.34 -10.02
N ARG A 63 -7.04 6.99 -11.05
CA ARG A 63 -7.17 7.85 -12.24
C ARG A 63 -7.93 9.13 -11.90
N ALA A 64 -7.59 10.22 -12.58
CA ALA A 64 -8.28 11.51 -12.43
C ALA A 64 -9.76 11.43 -12.82
N THR A 65 -10.11 10.52 -13.74
CA THR A 65 -11.49 10.25 -14.17
C THR A 65 -12.27 9.38 -13.19
N ALA A 66 -11.63 8.78 -12.18
CA ALA A 66 -12.29 7.89 -11.24
C ALA A 66 -13.08 8.67 -10.19
N THR A 67 -14.38 8.40 -10.12
CA THR A 67 -15.27 8.98 -9.11
C THR A 67 -14.89 8.53 -7.69
N PRO A 68 -15.29 9.25 -6.63
CA PRO A 68 -15.03 8.83 -5.25
C PRO A 68 -15.56 7.41 -4.94
N ALA A 69 -16.71 7.04 -5.50
CA ALA A 69 -17.26 5.69 -5.38
C ALA A 69 -16.34 4.63 -6.01
N GLN A 70 -15.78 4.92 -7.20
CA GLN A 70 -14.82 4.04 -7.86
C GLN A 70 -13.49 3.95 -7.10
N GLN A 71 -13.01 5.05 -6.51
CA GLN A 71 -11.79 5.02 -5.70
C GLN A 71 -11.95 4.12 -4.46
N ASN A 72 -13.13 4.07 -3.86
CA ASN A 72 -13.42 3.17 -2.73
C ASN A 72 -13.30 1.69 -3.10
N LEU A 73 -13.43 1.34 -4.39
CA LEU A 73 -13.26 -0.04 -4.87
C LEU A 73 -11.82 -0.55 -4.78
N ALA A 74 -10.84 0.35 -4.55
CA ALA A 74 -9.45 -0.01 -4.30
C ALA A 74 -9.19 -0.49 -2.86
N THR A 75 -10.13 -0.26 -1.93
CA THR A 75 -9.99 -0.61 -0.50
C THR A 75 -9.55 -2.05 -0.25
N PRO A 76 -10.21 -3.10 -0.80
CA PRO A 76 -9.79 -4.48 -0.55
C PRO A 76 -8.36 -4.75 -1.04
N TRP A 77 -7.96 -4.18 -2.16
CA TRP A 77 -6.62 -4.32 -2.73
C TRP A 77 -5.54 -3.65 -1.89
N VAL A 78 -5.84 -2.47 -1.34
CA VAL A 78 -4.92 -1.77 -0.42
C VAL A 78 -4.80 -2.53 0.91
N MET A 79 -5.89 -3.11 1.41
CA MET A 79 -5.84 -3.97 2.60
C MET A 79 -5.01 -5.22 2.35
N TRP A 80 -5.18 -5.84 1.19
CA TRP A 80 -4.39 -6.98 0.76
C TRP A 80 -2.89 -6.65 0.72
N LEU A 81 -2.49 -5.48 0.19
CA LEU A 81 -1.08 -5.04 0.21
C LEU A 81 -0.55 -4.90 1.65
N ARG A 82 -1.37 -4.44 2.60
CA ARG A 82 -0.97 -4.36 4.01
C ARG A 82 -0.78 -5.75 4.63
N GLU A 83 -1.64 -6.70 4.28
CA GLU A 83 -1.50 -8.09 4.71
C GLU A 83 -0.25 -8.74 4.10
N ALA A 84 0.06 -8.46 2.84
CA ALA A 84 1.31 -8.89 2.21
C ALA A 84 2.54 -8.30 2.94
N LYS A 85 2.50 -7.00 3.28
CA LYS A 85 3.57 -6.37 4.05
C LYS A 85 3.72 -6.99 5.45
N ALA A 86 2.60 -7.27 6.12
CA ALA A 86 2.61 -7.92 7.43
C ALA A 86 3.21 -9.34 7.37
N ARG A 87 3.04 -10.04 6.25
CA ARG A 87 3.69 -11.34 5.96
C ARG A 87 5.17 -11.21 5.55
N GLY A 88 5.71 -9.99 5.42
CA GLY A 88 7.09 -9.75 4.97
C GLY A 88 7.31 -9.99 3.48
N ILE A 89 6.25 -9.93 2.67
CA ILE A 89 6.33 -10.11 1.22
C ILE A 89 6.93 -8.86 0.58
N ARG A 90 7.66 -9.06 -0.52
CA ARG A 90 8.23 -7.96 -1.30
C ARG A 90 7.15 -7.31 -2.18
N PRO A 91 7.20 -5.98 -2.41
CA PRO A 91 6.24 -5.28 -3.25
C PRO A 91 5.92 -5.92 -4.60
N SER A 92 6.93 -6.35 -5.37
CA SER A 92 6.74 -6.96 -6.69
C SER A 92 5.99 -8.28 -6.61
N ALA A 93 6.38 -9.15 -5.67
CA ALA A 93 5.72 -10.43 -5.40
C ALA A 93 4.28 -10.23 -4.90
N ALA A 94 4.02 -9.15 -4.17
CA ALA A 94 2.69 -8.74 -3.80
C ALA A 94 1.83 -8.38 -5.03
N LEU A 95 2.38 -7.72 -6.06
CA LEU A 95 1.65 -7.52 -7.33
C LEU A 95 1.40 -8.83 -8.09
N ASP A 96 2.34 -9.78 -8.07
CA ASP A 96 2.15 -11.09 -8.70
C ASP A 96 0.99 -11.88 -8.07
N GLU A 97 0.90 -11.91 -6.73
CA GLU A 97 -0.24 -12.53 -6.05
C GLU A 97 -1.56 -11.83 -6.40
N LEU A 98 -1.55 -10.50 -6.59
CA LEU A 98 -2.73 -9.73 -6.99
C LEU A 98 -3.17 -9.97 -8.44
N LEU A 99 -2.24 -10.21 -9.35
CA LEU A 99 -2.53 -10.59 -10.74
C LEU A 99 -3.22 -11.95 -10.83
N GLY A 100 -2.92 -12.86 -9.90
CA GLY A 100 -3.56 -14.17 -9.77
C GLY A 100 -4.80 -14.17 -8.86
N ALA A 101 -5.15 -13.05 -8.25
CA ALA A 101 -6.28 -12.97 -7.32
C ALA A 101 -7.62 -12.99 -8.08
N GLU A 102 -8.57 -13.74 -7.53
CA GLU A 102 -9.93 -13.76 -8.05
C GLU A 102 -10.55 -12.35 -8.00
N PRO A 103 -11.35 -11.97 -9.02
CA PRO A 103 -12.05 -10.70 -9.01
C PRO A 103 -12.97 -10.60 -7.80
N SER A 104 -13.03 -9.42 -7.19
CA SER A 104 -14.11 -9.12 -6.24
C SER A 104 -15.39 -8.80 -7.02
N ASN A 105 -16.55 -8.86 -6.36
CA ASN A 105 -17.84 -8.54 -7.01
C ASN A 105 -17.87 -7.14 -7.65
N HIS A 106 -17.06 -6.18 -7.18
CA HIS A 106 -17.15 -4.78 -7.60
C HIS A 106 -15.89 -4.24 -8.28
N SER A 107 -14.73 -4.89 -8.14
CA SER A 107 -13.49 -4.52 -8.83
C SER A 107 -12.57 -5.71 -9.06
N ARG A 108 -11.71 -5.59 -10.07
CA ARG A 108 -10.76 -6.63 -10.46
C ARG A 108 -9.45 -6.02 -10.95
N VAL A 109 -8.37 -6.74 -10.75
CA VAL A 109 -7.12 -6.49 -11.47
C VAL A 109 -7.31 -6.93 -12.92
N VAL A 110 -6.81 -6.12 -13.86
CA VAL A 110 -6.84 -6.46 -15.29
C VAL A 110 -5.69 -7.42 -15.58
N ALA A 111 -6.01 -8.59 -16.13
CA ALA A 111 -5.02 -9.58 -16.53
C ALA A 111 -4.03 -9.00 -17.55
N ASP A 112 -2.76 -9.43 -17.48
CA ASP A 112 -1.67 -9.02 -18.38
C ASP A 112 -1.38 -7.50 -18.39
N SER A 113 -1.88 -6.74 -17.41
CA SER A 113 -1.73 -5.28 -17.37
C SER A 113 -0.42 -4.78 -16.73
N ARG A 114 0.57 -5.67 -16.58
CA ARG A 114 1.82 -5.34 -15.89
C ARG A 114 2.72 -4.50 -16.78
N HIS A 115 3.04 -3.31 -16.31
CA HIS A 115 3.93 -2.38 -16.98
C HIS A 115 4.88 -1.71 -15.99
N THR A 116 5.94 -1.08 -16.50
CA THR A 116 6.89 -0.30 -15.70
C THR A 116 6.75 1.18 -16.03
N ALA A 117 6.69 2.03 -15.01
CA ALA A 117 6.81 3.48 -15.13
C ALA A 117 8.18 3.93 -14.60
N ALA A 118 8.72 5.02 -15.15
CA ALA A 118 10.05 5.53 -14.78
C ALA A 118 10.16 5.98 -13.32
N SER A 119 9.03 6.37 -12.70
CA SER A 119 8.93 6.75 -11.30
C SER A 119 7.46 6.73 -10.83
N LEU A 120 7.22 6.84 -9.52
CA LEU A 120 5.85 7.02 -9.01
C LEU A 120 5.21 8.31 -9.55
N GLN A 121 6.00 9.37 -9.76
CA GLN A 121 5.50 10.60 -10.36
C GLN A 121 5.03 10.37 -11.81
N ALA A 122 5.80 9.64 -12.61
CA ALA A 122 5.40 9.27 -13.97
C ALA A 122 4.09 8.47 -13.98
N LEU A 123 3.91 7.55 -13.03
CA LEU A 123 2.64 6.81 -12.87
C LEU A 123 1.48 7.74 -12.51
N ARG A 124 1.69 8.73 -11.63
CA ARG A 124 0.65 9.73 -11.31
C ARG A 124 0.27 10.58 -12.52
N GLN A 125 1.24 10.91 -13.38
CA GLN A 125 0.98 11.61 -14.64
C GLN A 125 0.20 10.73 -15.63
N LEU A 126 0.53 9.43 -15.73
CA LEU A 126 -0.26 8.45 -16.50
C LEU A 126 -1.70 8.36 -15.97
N ALA A 127 -1.90 8.45 -14.66
CA ALA A 127 -3.23 8.43 -14.07
C ALA A 127 -4.03 9.72 -14.28
N ALA A 128 -3.36 10.82 -14.67
CA ALA A 128 -4.01 12.10 -14.89
C ALA A 128 -4.56 12.30 -16.32
N ILE A 129 -4.26 11.38 -17.25
CA ILE A 129 -4.69 11.44 -18.66
C ILE A 129 -5.95 10.62 -18.96
#